data_AF-A0A817USS3-F1
#
_entry.id   AF-A0A817USS3-F1
#
_cell.length_a   1.000
_cell.length_b   1.000
_cell.length_c   1.000
_cell.angle_alpha   90.00
_cell.angle_beta   90.00
_cell.angle_gamma   90.00
#
_symmetry.space_group_name_H-M   'P 1'
#
loop_
_entity.id
_entity.type
_entity.pdbx_description
1 polymer ?
#
loop_
_entity_poly.entity_id
_entity_poly.type
_entity_poly.pdbx_seq_one_letter_code
_entity_poly.pdbx_strand_id
1 'polypeptide(L)'
;MFDLRTDDTSSGLVIKIFGDKTEILIDRQNEKEVMLALASRQLAKPFLLQFGNGIIYGFTPGDVCSREDIAKDEIRPLIARKLAQFHSVPLSDEQRQKGPCVIPLIRKFIALLEQHGEEHEKKG
;
A
#
# COMPACT_ATOMS: atom_id res chain seq x y z
N MET A 1 14.67 9.77 22.41
CA MET A 1 13.36 10.09 23.01
C MET A 1 12.62 10.90 21.96
N PHE A 2 11.58 10.35 21.35
CA PHE A 2 10.95 10.89 20.14
C PHE A 2 10.43 12.31 20.41
N ASP A 3 10.90 13.28 19.62
CA ASP A 3 10.43 14.65 19.69
C ASP A 3 8.99 14.70 19.17
N LEU A 4 8.06 14.94 20.08
CA LEU A 4 6.61 15.01 19.89
C LEU A 4 6.15 16.47 19.74
N ARG A 5 6.90 17.31 19.02
CA ARG A 5 6.37 18.61 18.62
C ARG A 5 5.36 18.45 17.48
N THR A 6 4.10 18.25 17.87
CA THR A 6 2.94 18.43 16.99
C THR A 6 2.00 19.46 17.63
N ASP A 7 2.19 20.74 17.26
CA ASP A 7 1.17 21.77 17.42
C ASP A 7 0.14 21.66 16.27
N ASP A 8 -0.45 20.47 16.11
CA ASP A 8 -1.65 20.24 15.29
C ASP A 8 -2.43 19.06 15.89
N THR A 9 -3.66 19.35 16.32
CA THR A 9 -4.56 18.60 17.21
C THR A 9 -5.11 17.26 16.67
N SER A 10 -4.27 16.37 16.10
CA SER A 10 -4.69 15.00 15.72
C SER A 10 -3.52 14.00 15.68
N SER A 11 -2.96 13.67 16.84
CA SER A 11 -1.85 12.73 17.03
C SER A 11 -2.27 11.24 17.03
N GLY A 12 -2.99 10.80 16.00
CA GLY A 12 -3.42 9.39 15.87
C GLY A 12 -2.32 8.48 15.30
N LEU A 13 -2.37 7.19 15.65
CA LEU A 13 -1.54 6.12 15.06
C LEU A 13 -2.43 5.01 14.50
N VAL A 14 -1.96 4.34 13.44
CA VAL A 14 -2.60 3.16 12.87
C VAL A 14 -1.75 1.93 13.14
N ILE A 15 -2.37 0.90 13.70
CA ILE A 15 -1.77 -0.43 13.87
C ILE A 15 -2.43 -1.34 12.83
N LYS A 16 -1.64 -1.80 11.85
CA LYS A 16 -2.09 -2.74 10.81
C LYS A 16 -1.55 -4.12 11.13
N ILE A 17 -2.45 -5.07 11.40
CA ILE A 17 -2.13 -6.49 11.58
C ILE A 17 -2.28 -7.21 10.24
N PHE A 18 -1.31 -8.04 9.89
CA PHE A 18 -1.33 -8.87 8.69
C PHE A 18 -2.24 -10.08 8.91
N GLY A 19 -3.18 -10.31 7.98
CA GLY A 19 -4.02 -11.51 8.00
C GLY A 19 -3.25 -12.74 7.53
N ASP A 20 -3.68 -13.91 8.00
CA ASP A 20 -3.07 -15.20 7.64
C ASP A 20 -3.07 -15.41 6.12
N LYS A 21 -1.96 -15.97 5.60
CA LYS A 21 -1.77 -16.34 4.18
C LYS A 21 -1.77 -15.17 3.19
N THR A 22 -1.80 -13.93 3.65
CA THR A 22 -1.73 -12.76 2.76
C THR A 22 -0.34 -12.58 2.13
N GLU A 23 0.70 -13.18 2.71
CA GLU A 23 2.06 -13.27 2.16
C GLU A 23 2.13 -13.99 0.81
N ILE A 24 1.13 -14.84 0.51
CA ILE A 24 1.02 -15.46 -0.81
C ILE A 24 0.85 -14.39 -1.88
N LEU A 25 0.19 -13.26 -1.58
CA LEU A 25 -0.06 -12.19 -2.56
C LEU A 25 0.81 -10.95 -2.32
N ILE A 26 1.19 -10.68 -1.08
CA ILE A 26 1.79 -9.42 -0.66
C ILE A 26 3.27 -9.62 -0.30
N ASP A 27 4.16 -8.94 -1.03
CA ASP A 27 5.55 -8.77 -0.65
C ASP A 27 5.66 -7.66 0.42
N ARG A 28 5.90 -8.08 1.67
CA ARG A 28 5.99 -7.19 2.84
C ARG A 28 7.22 -6.28 2.81
N GLN A 29 8.32 -6.76 2.25
CA GLN A 29 9.54 -5.96 2.17
C GLN A 29 9.36 -4.84 1.14
N ASN A 30 8.78 -5.15 -0.01
CA ASN A 30 8.43 -4.14 -1.01
C ASN A 30 7.38 -3.15 -0.49
N GLU A 31 6.35 -3.61 0.25
CA GLU A 31 5.36 -2.73 0.89
C GLU A 31 6.04 -1.71 1.82
N LYS A 32 6.98 -2.16 2.66
CA LYS A 32 7.74 -1.30 3.56
C LYS A 32 8.59 -0.27 2.82
N GLU A 33 9.34 -0.71 1.81
CA GLU A 33 10.22 0.17 1.02
C GLU A 33 9.43 1.26 0.30
N VAL A 34 8.29 0.90 -0.31
CA VAL A 34 7.40 1.84 -0.98
C VAL A 34 6.84 2.85 0.03
N MET A 35 6.36 2.42 1.20
CA MET A 35 5.86 3.35 2.22
C MET A 35 6.93 4.33 2.70
N LEU A 36 8.16 3.86 2.97
CA LEU A 36 9.27 4.73 3.37
C LEU A 36 9.63 5.75 2.29
N ALA A 37 9.66 5.31 1.02
CA ALA A 37 9.95 6.18 -0.12
C ALA A 37 8.88 7.26 -0.34
N LEU A 38 7.62 6.94 -0.07
CA LEU A 38 6.50 7.89 -0.17
C LEU A 38 6.44 8.84 1.03
N ALA A 39 6.73 8.35 2.24
CA ALA A 39 6.73 9.16 3.45
C ALA A 39 7.79 10.27 3.40
N SER A 40 8.99 9.97 2.88
CA SER A 40 10.05 10.98 2.71
C SER A 40 9.67 12.11 1.73
N ARG A 41 8.64 11.90 0.90
CA ARG A 41 8.12 12.87 -0.07
C ARG A 41 6.76 13.46 0.33
N GLN A 42 6.33 13.24 1.57
CA GLN A 42 5.00 13.66 2.06
C GLN A 42 3.82 13.13 1.23
N LEU A 43 3.99 11.95 0.60
CA LEU A 43 2.95 11.25 -0.16
C LEU A 43 2.31 10.10 0.64
N ALA A 44 2.91 9.73 1.77
CA ALA A 44 2.36 8.83 2.76
C ALA A 44 2.61 9.39 4.16
N LYS A 45 1.91 8.84 5.17
CA LYS A 45 2.20 9.16 6.56
C LYS A 45 3.51 8.50 7.02
N PRO A 46 4.17 9.04 8.06
CA PRO A 46 5.41 8.46 8.58
C PRO A 46 5.23 6.99 8.95
N PHE A 47 6.10 6.16 8.39
CA PHE A 47 6.26 4.77 8.84
C PHE A 47 7.05 4.77 10.16
N LEU A 48 6.52 4.13 11.19
CA LEU A 48 7.14 4.16 12.51
C LEU A 48 7.93 2.90 12.80
N LEU A 49 7.29 1.73 12.67
CA LEU A 49 7.96 0.45 12.89
C LEU A 49 7.22 -0.72 12.23
N GLN A 50 7.96 -1.83 12.06
CA GLN A 50 7.42 -3.16 11.74
C GLN A 50 7.62 -4.08 12.93
N PHE A 51 6.64 -4.93 13.20
CA PHE A 51 6.74 -6.04 14.14
C PHE A 51 6.30 -7.34 13.44
N GLY A 52 6.43 -8.49 14.12
CA GLY A 52 6.35 -9.82 13.49
C GLY A 52 5.17 -10.01 12.53
N ASN A 53 3.97 -9.59 12.94
CA ASN A 53 2.74 -9.73 12.15
C ASN A 53 2.07 -8.38 11.81
N GLY A 54 2.82 -7.28 11.74
CA GLY A 54 2.19 -5.99 11.45
C GLY A 54 3.13 -4.79 11.36
N ILE A 55 2.52 -3.64 11.15
CA ILE A 55 3.21 -2.34 11.02
C ILE A 55 2.45 -1.25 11.78
N ILE A 56 3.17 -0.22 12.19
CA ILE A 56 2.61 1.01 12.77
C ILE A 56 3.03 2.21 11.92
N TYR A 57 2.07 3.06 11.58
CA TYR A 57 2.29 4.30 10.83
C TYR A 57 1.34 5.41 11.28
N GLY A 58 1.64 6.66 10.89
CA GLY A 58 0.83 7.81 11.29
C GLY A 58 -0.61 7.78 10.77
N PHE A 59 -1.55 8.27 11.56
CA PHE A 59 -2.95 8.40 11.16
C PHE A 59 -3.16 9.58 10.20
N THR A 60 -4.06 9.39 9.23
CA THR A 60 -4.53 10.46 8.35
C THR A 60 -5.95 10.84 8.74
N PRO A 61 -6.18 12.04 9.31
CA PRO A 61 -7.52 12.52 9.57
C PRO A 61 -8.23 12.86 8.25
N GLY A 62 -9.54 12.69 8.24
CA GLY A 62 -10.41 12.97 7.10
C GLY A 62 -11.28 11.77 6.73
N ASP A 63 -12.16 12.01 5.77
CA ASP A 63 -13.09 11.00 5.26
C ASP A 63 -12.56 10.35 3.98
N VAL A 64 -12.90 9.07 3.79
CA VAL A 64 -12.59 8.36 2.55
C VAL A 64 -13.49 8.86 1.43
N CYS A 65 -12.94 9.05 0.22
CA CYS A 65 -13.75 9.44 -0.92
C CYS A 65 -14.72 8.32 -1.31
N SER A 66 -15.99 8.67 -1.46
CA SER A 66 -16.98 7.78 -2.07
C SER A 66 -16.83 7.73 -3.59
N ARG A 67 -17.55 6.81 -4.24
CA ARG A 67 -17.63 6.76 -5.70
C ARG A 67 -18.17 8.08 -6.27
N GLU A 68 -19.18 8.64 -5.62
CA GLU A 68 -19.82 9.89 -6.00
C GLU A 68 -18.87 11.08 -5.83
N ASP A 69 -18.04 11.08 -4.77
CA ASP A 69 -17.02 12.11 -4.56
C ASP A 69 -15.98 12.14 -5.67
N ILE A 70 -15.51 10.98 -6.11
CA ILE A 70 -14.49 10.86 -7.17
C ILE A 70 -15.01 11.43 -8.50
N ALA A 71 -16.32 11.35 -8.74
CA ALA A 71 -16.95 11.86 -9.97
C ALA A 71 -17.11 13.39 -9.98
N LYS A 72 -16.96 14.07 -8.83
CA LYS A 72 -17.10 15.53 -8.72
C LYS A 72 -15.99 16.26 -9.47
N ASP A 73 -16.38 17.29 -10.20
CA ASP A 73 -15.50 18.10 -11.06
C ASP A 73 -14.37 18.79 -10.30
N GLU A 74 -14.62 19.12 -9.03
CA GLU A 74 -13.67 19.74 -8.11
C GLU A 74 -12.71 18.73 -7.46
N ILE A 75 -13.08 17.44 -7.37
CA ILE A 75 -12.27 16.40 -6.71
C ILE A 75 -11.36 15.70 -7.72
N ARG A 76 -11.85 15.38 -8.93
CA ARG A 76 -11.06 14.69 -9.96
C ARG A 76 -9.68 15.32 -10.24
N PRO A 77 -9.50 16.66 -10.29
CA PRO A 77 -8.19 17.24 -10.59
C PRO A 77 -7.24 17.13 -9.40
N LEU A 78 -7.77 17.10 -8.17
CA LEU A 78 -6.99 16.89 -6.95
C LEU A 78 -6.42 15.47 -6.92
N ILE A 79 -7.25 14.47 -7.27
CA ILE A 79 -6.82 13.08 -7.41
C ILE A 79 -5.75 12.97 -8.51
N ALA A 80 -6.01 13.52 -9.70
CA ALA A 80 -5.08 13.47 -10.82
C ALA A 80 -3.72 14.11 -10.46
N ARG A 81 -3.73 15.26 -9.76
CA ARG A 81 -2.52 15.92 -9.28
C ARG A 81 -1.75 15.06 -8.27
N LYS A 82 -2.46 14.42 -7.33
CA LYS A 82 -1.83 13.52 -6.34
C LYS A 82 -1.26 12.26 -7.01
N LEU A 83 -1.95 11.68 -7.98
CA LEU A 83 -1.45 10.58 -8.79
C LEU A 83 -0.24 10.97 -9.63
N ALA A 84 -0.22 12.18 -10.22
CA ALA A 84 0.95 12.67 -10.93
C ALA A 84 2.16 12.81 -10.01
N GLN A 85 1.98 13.32 -8.79
CA GLN A 85 3.03 13.35 -7.77
C GLN A 85 3.53 11.95 -7.41
N PHE A 86 2.62 10.99 -7.23
CA PHE A 86 2.95 9.59 -6.99
C PHE A 86 3.75 8.97 -8.14
N HIS A 87 3.33 9.16 -9.40
CA HIS A 87 4.05 8.66 -10.57
C HIS A 87 5.41 9.33 -10.81
N SER A 88 5.63 10.54 -10.27
CA SER A 88 6.91 11.23 -10.35
C SER A 88 7.96 10.71 -9.38
N VAL A 89 7.60 9.81 -8.45
CA VAL A 89 8.53 9.23 -7.49
C VAL A 89 9.57 8.38 -8.25
N PRO A 90 10.86 8.70 -8.15
CA PRO A 90 11.89 7.97 -8.86
C PRO A 90 12.04 6.56 -8.28
N LEU A 91 12.08 5.59 -9.18
CA LEU A 91 12.41 4.21 -8.85
C LEU A 91 13.93 4.04 -8.73
N SER A 92 14.36 3.26 -7.74
CA SER A 92 15.74 2.77 -7.63
C SER A 92 16.11 1.86 -8.81
N ASP A 93 17.40 1.66 -9.04
CA ASP A 93 17.87 0.79 -10.13
C ASP A 93 17.36 -0.65 -9.97
N GLU A 94 17.31 -1.16 -8.74
CA GLU A 94 16.73 -2.48 -8.44
C GLU A 94 15.24 -2.54 -8.82
N GLN A 95 14.45 -1.52 -8.47
CA GLN A 95 13.03 -1.44 -8.81
C GLN A 95 12.80 -1.32 -10.33
N ARG A 96 13.68 -0.62 -11.05
CA ARG A 96 13.63 -0.53 -12.51
C ARG A 96 13.93 -1.88 -13.17
N GLN A 97 14.90 -2.62 -12.63
CA GLN A 97 15.25 -3.96 -13.11
C GLN A 97 14.13 -4.98 -12.90
N LYS A 98 13.36 -4.88 -11.79
CA LYS A 98 12.18 -5.72 -11.54
C LYS A 98 11.11 -5.56 -12.64
N GLY A 99 11.06 -4.40 -13.29
CA GLY A 99 10.14 -4.12 -14.39
C GLY A 99 8.66 -4.08 -13.96
N PRO A 100 7.72 -4.06 -14.92
CA PRO A 100 6.30 -3.99 -14.64
C PRO A 100 5.77 -5.27 -13.96
N CYS A 101 4.98 -5.13 -12.90
CA CYS A 101 4.50 -6.26 -12.10
C CYS A 101 3.15 -6.84 -12.55
N VAL A 102 2.42 -6.18 -13.46
CA VAL A 102 1.03 -6.55 -13.80
C VAL A 102 0.92 -7.95 -14.41
N ILE A 103 1.68 -8.25 -15.47
CA ILE A 103 1.62 -9.56 -16.13
C ILE A 103 2.12 -10.69 -15.20
N PRO A 104 3.27 -10.56 -14.50
CA PRO A 104 3.67 -11.54 -13.49
C PRO A 104 2.62 -11.77 -12.41
N LEU A 105 1.99 -10.71 -11.92
CA LEU A 105 0.95 -10.81 -10.90
C LEU A 105 -0.28 -11.58 -11.40
N ILE A 106 -0.77 -11.26 -12.60
CA ILE A 106 -1.91 -11.99 -13.20
C ILE A 106 -1.57 -13.48 -13.35
N ARG A 107 -0.39 -13.82 -13.86
CA ARG A 107 0.05 -15.22 -14.00
C ARG A 107 0.10 -15.94 -12.65
N LYS A 108 0.58 -15.25 -11.61
CA LYS A 108 0.61 -15.78 -10.24
C LYS A 108 -0.81 -16.08 -9.73
N PHE A 109 -1.77 -15.17 -9.98
CA PHE A 109 -3.17 -15.42 -9.61
C PHE A 109 -3.77 -16.62 -10.36
N ILE A 110 -3.53 -16.74 -11.66
CA ILE A 110 -4.00 -17.89 -12.46
C ILE A 110 -3.46 -19.21 -11.90
N ALA A 111 -2.15 -19.29 -11.66
CA ALA A 111 -1.53 -20.49 -11.09
C ALA A 111 -2.08 -20.86 -9.71
N LEU A 112 -2.37 -19.87 -8.86
CA LEU A 112 -2.98 -20.10 -7.56
C LEU A 112 -4.41 -20.67 -7.68
N LEU A 113 -5.19 -20.21 -8.66
CA LEU A 113 -6.53 -20.74 -8.91
C LEU A 113 -6.48 -22.19 -9.40
N GLU A 114 -5.54 -22.53 -10.27
CA GLU A 114 -5.34 -23.89 -10.77
C GLU A 114 -5.00 -24.86 -9.62
N GLN A 115 -4.09 -24.46 -8.72
CA GLN A 115 -3.69 -25.26 -7.55
C GLN A 115 -4.84 -25.55 -6.59
N HIS A 116 -5.72 -24.57 -6.33
CA HIS A 116 -6.84 -24.73 -5.40
C HIS A 116 -8.10 -25.30 -6.07
N GLY A 117 -8.21 -25.24 -7.39
CA GLY A 117 -9.25 -25.91 -8.17
C GLY A 117 -9.14 -27.43 -8.10
N GLU A 118 -7.91 -27.97 -8.18
CA GLU A 118 -7.69 -29.42 -8.14
C GLU A 118 -7.89 -30.05 -6.74
N GLU A 119 -7.75 -29.28 -5.66
CA GLU A 119 -8.01 -29.77 -4.30
C GLU A 119 -9.50 -30.06 -4.03
N HIS A 120 -10.39 -29.43 -4.80
CA HIS A 120 -11.83 -29.67 -4.73
C HIS A 120 -12.30 -30.87 -5.57
N GLU A 121 -11.52 -31.33 -6.55
CA GLU A 121 -11.87 -32.46 -7.41
C GLU A 121 -11.42 -33.81 -6.84
N LYS A 122 -10.37 -33.85 -5.99
CA LYS A 122 -9.87 -35.08 -5.35
C LYS A 122 -10.60 -35.48 -4.05
N LYS A 123 -11.68 -34.79 -3.68
CA LYS A 123 -12.51 -35.08 -2.50
C LYS A 123 -13.97 -35.42 -2.84
N GLY A 124 -14.30 -35.60 -4.12
CA GLY A 124 -15.60 -36.07 -4.61
C GLY A 124 -15.64 -37.58 -4.82
#